data_AF-A0AAW0PZ16-F1
#
_entry.id   AF-A0AAW0PZ16-F1
#
_cell.length_a   1.000
_cell.length_b   1.000
_cell.length_c   1.000
_cell.angle_alpha   90.00
_cell.angle_beta   90.00
_cell.angle_gamma   90.00
#
_symmetry.space_group_name_H-M   'P 1'
#
loop_
_entity.id
_entity.type
_entity.pdbx_description
1 polymer ?
#
loop_
_entity_poly.entity_id
_entity_poly.type
_entity_poly.pdbx_seq_one_letter_code
_entity_poly.pdbx_strand_id
1 'polypeptide(L)'
;MWSAQTLILHACSPDHTRLEQNDLMNPLRISVGGLPMLASMAKTTDSRLRLKWRPIVAVLFSLAVVVLLFMHLTSSFQYKSSPTWNSPRRPNQETLYNDTYPLTPPEHTSQGTRYRIGVIADLDTSSLSSKKLTWFSYMRRGHLWFLRVGTK
;
A
#
# COMPACT_ATOMS: atom_id res chain seq x y z
N MET A 1 -5.98 -57.31 -37.01
CA MET A 1 -7.08 -56.65 -37.75
C MET A 1 -7.19 -55.23 -37.26
N TRP A 2 -7.24 -54.30 -38.21
CA TRP A 2 -6.93 -52.88 -38.06
C TRP A 2 -8.08 -52.10 -37.41
N SER A 3 -7.77 -50.98 -36.75
CA SER A 3 -8.53 -49.74 -37.01
C SER A 3 -7.74 -48.51 -36.56
N ALA A 4 -7.68 -47.54 -37.47
CA ALA A 4 -6.90 -46.32 -37.40
C ALA A 4 -7.51 -45.30 -36.43
N GLN A 5 -6.66 -44.57 -35.71
CA GLN A 5 -7.03 -43.30 -35.10
C GLN A 5 -6.61 -42.19 -36.06
N THR A 6 -7.60 -41.57 -36.69
CA THR A 6 -7.48 -40.26 -37.32
C THR A 6 -8.41 -39.33 -36.56
N LEU A 7 -7.86 -38.37 -35.83
CA LEU A 7 -8.58 -37.16 -35.47
C LEU A 7 -7.67 -35.97 -35.71
N ILE A 8 -8.04 -35.29 -36.78
CA ILE A 8 -7.52 -34.04 -37.29
C ILE A 8 -7.81 -32.97 -36.24
N LEU A 9 -6.78 -32.36 -35.66
CA LEU A 9 -6.93 -31.02 -35.10
C LEU A 9 -6.49 -30.04 -36.17
N HIS A 10 -7.49 -29.36 -36.73
CA HIS A 10 -7.34 -28.19 -37.57
C HIS A 10 -6.41 -27.19 -36.86
N ALA A 11 -5.25 -26.94 -37.46
CA ALA A 11 -4.47 -25.76 -37.16
C ALA A 11 -5.27 -24.51 -37.58
N CYS A 12 -5.39 -23.58 -36.62
CA CYS A 12 -5.44 -22.14 -36.74
C CYS A 12 -5.83 -21.56 -38.12
N SER A 13 -6.99 -20.92 -38.20
CA SER A 13 -7.26 -19.89 -39.22
C SER A 13 -6.73 -18.53 -38.72
N PRO A 14 -5.98 -17.80 -39.55
CA PRO A 14 -5.53 -16.44 -39.27
C PRO A 14 -6.61 -15.44 -39.70
N ASP A 15 -6.83 -14.38 -38.92
CA ASP A 15 -7.15 -13.04 -39.44
C ASP A 15 -7.44 -12.06 -38.30
N HIS A 16 -6.40 -11.33 -37.89
CA HIS A 16 -6.52 -9.91 -37.51
C HIS A 16 -5.13 -9.26 -37.57
N THR A 17 -4.63 -9.06 -38.78
CA THR A 17 -3.66 -7.99 -39.06
C THR A 17 -4.39 -6.84 -39.73
N ARG A 18 -3.92 -5.61 -39.45
CA ARG A 18 -4.48 -4.30 -39.81
C ARG A 18 -5.53 -3.81 -38.83
N LEU A 19 -5.11 -3.01 -37.87
CA LEU A 19 -5.63 -1.63 -37.71
C LEU A 19 -4.95 -0.84 -36.57
N GLU A 20 -4.01 -1.42 -35.82
CA GLU A 20 -3.40 -0.73 -34.67
C GLU A 20 -1.86 -0.67 -34.77
N GLN A 21 -1.34 -0.36 -35.97
CA GLN A 21 0.08 -0.04 -36.17
C GLN A 21 0.31 1.26 -36.97
N ASN A 22 -0.76 2.02 -37.27
CA ASN A 22 -0.65 3.25 -38.07
C ASN A 22 -1.03 4.56 -37.34
N ASP A 23 -1.24 4.53 -36.02
CA ASP A 23 -1.45 5.78 -35.23
C ASP A 23 -0.31 6.08 -34.24
N LEU A 24 0.80 5.33 -34.33
CA LEU A 24 2.09 5.84 -33.87
C LEU A 24 2.58 6.89 -34.88
N MET A 25 2.86 8.08 -34.35
CA MET A 25 3.53 9.23 -34.98
C MET A 25 2.61 10.29 -35.59
N ASN A 26 1.88 11.00 -34.71
CA ASN A 26 1.54 12.39 -35.00
C ASN A 26 2.77 13.26 -34.69
N PRO A 27 3.45 13.88 -35.67
CA PRO A 27 4.56 14.77 -35.39
C PRO A 27 3.99 16.06 -34.79
N LEU A 28 4.22 16.22 -33.48
CA LEU A 28 3.98 17.45 -32.74
C LEU A 28 4.70 18.60 -33.48
N ARG A 29 3.94 19.44 -34.20
CA ARG A 29 4.47 20.64 -34.84
C ARG A 29 4.74 21.67 -33.74
N ILE A 30 5.93 21.59 -33.15
CA ILE A 30 6.42 22.52 -32.14
C ILE A 30 6.66 23.87 -32.81
N SER A 31 5.78 24.82 -32.49
CA SER A 31 5.95 26.24 -32.78
C SER A 31 7.06 26.79 -31.86
N VAL A 32 8.26 27.01 -32.41
CA VAL A 32 9.33 27.78 -31.75
C VAL A 32 9.08 29.28 -31.93
N GLY A 33 8.00 29.76 -31.30
CA GLY A 33 7.63 31.17 -31.28
C GLY A 33 7.80 31.76 -29.89
N GLY A 34 8.95 32.40 -29.65
CA GLY A 34 9.11 33.44 -28.63
C GLY A 34 8.78 33.06 -27.18
N LEU A 35 9.64 32.27 -26.55
CA LEU A 35 9.74 32.25 -25.08
C LEU A 35 10.86 33.21 -24.65
N PRO A 36 10.60 34.21 -23.80
CA PRO A 36 11.67 35.00 -23.22
C PRO A 36 12.55 34.05 -22.42
N MET A 37 13.81 34.01 -22.80
CA MET A 37 14.96 33.48 -22.07
C MET A 37 14.66 33.40 -20.57
N LEU A 38 14.43 32.19 -20.05
CA LEU A 38 14.49 31.90 -18.62
C LEU A 38 15.96 32.08 -18.21
N ALA A 39 16.38 33.34 -18.10
CA ALA A 39 17.54 33.73 -17.35
C ALA A 39 17.30 33.20 -15.95
N SER A 40 17.94 32.07 -15.68
CA SER A 40 18.18 31.52 -14.36
C SER A 40 18.60 32.67 -13.47
N MET A 41 17.63 33.21 -12.71
CA MET A 41 17.92 33.99 -11.54
C MET A 41 18.40 32.97 -10.50
N ALA A 42 19.63 32.48 -10.71
CA ALA A 42 20.50 32.17 -9.60
C ALA A 42 20.66 33.49 -8.85
N LYS A 43 19.69 33.78 -7.96
CA LYS A 43 19.82 34.83 -6.97
C LYS A 43 21.13 34.49 -6.28
N THR A 44 22.16 35.24 -6.63
CA THR A 44 23.47 35.16 -6.01
C THR A 44 23.21 35.33 -4.54
N THR A 45 23.22 34.23 -3.80
CA THR A 45 23.35 34.23 -2.36
C THR A 45 24.71 34.85 -2.12
N ASP A 46 24.70 36.18 -2.00
CA ASP A 46 25.87 37.02 -1.85
C ASP A 46 26.72 36.43 -0.71
N SER A 47 27.83 35.79 -1.06
CA SER A 47 28.66 34.97 -0.16
C SER A 47 29.52 35.84 0.78
N ARG A 48 29.09 37.08 1.01
CA ARG A 48 29.50 37.91 2.14
C ARG A 48 28.94 37.37 3.45
N LEU A 49 27.95 36.47 3.39
CA LEU A 49 27.63 35.55 4.47
C LEU A 49 28.79 34.58 4.63
N ARG A 50 29.82 35.02 5.37
CA ARG A 50 30.88 34.16 5.90
C ARG A 50 30.23 32.90 6.43
N LEU A 51 30.32 31.82 5.65
CA LEU A 51 29.69 30.54 5.94
C LEU A 51 30.44 29.93 7.11
N LYS A 52 30.17 30.47 8.29
CA LYS A 52 30.69 29.98 9.55
C LYS A 52 30.06 28.62 9.73
N TRP A 53 30.83 27.62 10.13
CA TRP A 53 30.30 26.28 10.36
C TRP A 53 29.25 26.27 11.49
N ARG A 54 29.29 27.29 12.36
CA ARG A 54 28.38 27.49 13.48
C ARG A 54 26.88 27.55 13.09
N PRO A 55 26.43 28.42 12.15
CA PRO A 55 25.04 28.40 11.69
C PRO A 55 24.66 27.10 10.98
N ILE A 56 25.56 26.43 10.26
CA ILE A 56 25.27 25.13 9.64
C ILE A 56 24.93 24.11 10.74
N VAL A 57 25.80 23.97 11.75
CA VAL A 57 25.59 23.07 12.88
C VAL A 57 24.31 23.46 13.64
N ALA A 58 24.06 24.74 13.85
CA ALA A 58 22.85 25.20 14.55
C ALA A 58 21.56 24.84 13.79
N VAL A 59 21.54 24.97 12.46
CA VAL A 59 20.37 24.62 11.64
C VAL A 59 20.16 23.10 11.58
N LEU A 60 21.22 22.31 11.44
CA LEU A 60 21.11 20.84 11.49
C LEU A 60 20.63 20.37 12.87
N PHE A 61 21.17 20.95 13.94
CA PHE A 61 20.76 20.61 15.30
C PHE A 61 19.31 21.00 15.58
N SER A 62 18.89 22.21 15.18
CA SER A 62 17.49 22.64 15.35
C SER A 62 16.52 21.76 14.55
N LEU A 63 16.87 21.40 13.31
CA LEU A 63 16.07 20.49 12.49
C LEU A 63 15.97 19.10 13.15
N ALA A 64 17.08 18.56 13.67
CA ALA A 64 17.08 17.28 14.37
C ALA A 64 16.21 17.32 15.64
N VAL A 65 16.26 18.39 16.44
CA VAL A 65 15.40 18.58 17.61
C VAL A 65 13.93 18.66 17.21
N VAL A 66 13.58 19.38 16.13
CA VAL A 66 12.21 19.45 15.62
C VAL A 66 11.72 18.08 15.16
N VAL A 67 12.53 17.31 14.45
CA VAL A 67 12.18 15.93 14.02
C VAL A 67 12.00 15.03 15.24
N LEU A 68 12.92 15.06 16.21
CA LEU A 68 12.81 14.29 17.45
C LEU A 68 11.56 14.67 18.24
N LEU A 69 11.25 15.96 18.35
CA LEU A 69 10.06 16.47 19.01
C LEU A 69 8.80 16.00 18.25
N PHE A 70 8.78 16.09 16.92
CA PHE A 70 7.70 15.58 16.09
C PHE A 70 7.49 14.08 16.31
N MET A 71 8.57 13.29 16.36
CA MET A 71 8.47 11.85 16.68
C MET A 71 8.00 11.61 18.12
N HIS A 72 8.41 12.44 19.09
CA HIS A 72 7.94 12.30 20.49
C HIS A 72 6.47 12.69 20.67
N LEU A 73 6.01 13.75 19.98
CA LEU A 73 4.60 14.16 20.00
C LEU A 73 3.73 13.17 19.21
N THR A 74 4.23 12.62 18.09
CA THR A 74 3.47 11.63 17.31
C THR A 74 3.50 10.23 17.93
N SER A 75 4.58 9.85 18.61
CA SER A 75 4.62 8.63 19.44
C SER A 75 3.78 8.73 20.71
N SER A 76 3.41 9.94 21.12
CA SER A 76 2.39 10.16 22.17
C SER A 76 0.96 9.89 21.69
N PHE A 77 0.73 9.70 20.38
CA PHE A 77 -0.43 8.98 19.87
C PHE A 77 -0.16 7.47 19.92
N GLN A 78 0.24 6.98 21.09
CA GLN A 78 0.02 5.57 21.39
C GLN A 78 -1.47 5.31 21.26
N TYR A 79 -1.80 4.31 20.45
CA TYR A 79 -3.13 3.76 20.27
C TYR A 79 -3.76 3.43 21.63
N LYS A 80 -4.44 4.42 22.22
CA LYS A 80 -5.37 4.21 23.32
C LYS A 80 -6.64 3.66 22.72
N SER A 81 -6.67 2.35 22.51
CA SER A 81 -7.94 1.63 22.47
C SER A 81 -8.47 1.58 23.90
N SER A 82 -9.38 2.51 24.25
CA SER A 82 -10.53 2.25 25.12
C SER A 82 -11.52 3.44 25.10
N PRO A 83 -12.84 3.18 25.09
CA PRO A 83 -13.87 4.16 24.78
C PRO A 83 -14.46 4.81 26.04
N THR A 84 -14.71 6.12 26.01
CA THR A 84 -15.62 6.78 26.97
C THR A 84 -16.21 8.09 26.41
N TRP A 85 -17.30 7.91 25.67
CA TRP A 85 -18.50 8.74 25.50
C TRP A 85 -18.56 10.13 26.17
N ASN A 86 -18.86 11.16 25.36
CA ASN A 86 -19.90 12.16 25.65
C ASN A 86 -20.18 13.02 24.40
N SER A 87 -21.19 12.62 23.62
CA SER A 87 -21.89 13.53 22.70
C SER A 87 -23.36 13.17 22.68
N PRO A 88 -24.27 14.07 23.11
CA PRO A 88 -25.70 13.89 22.95
C PRO A 88 -26.06 14.28 21.53
N ARG A 89 -25.62 13.49 20.57
CA ARG A 89 -26.07 13.59 19.19
C ARG A 89 -26.23 12.17 18.73
N ARG A 90 -27.43 11.63 18.91
CA ARG A 90 -27.82 10.33 18.36
C ARG A 90 -27.52 10.37 16.87
N PRO A 91 -26.42 9.77 16.38
CA PRO A 91 -26.29 9.54 14.97
C PRO A 91 -27.37 8.51 14.65
N ASN A 92 -28.01 8.64 13.49
CA ASN A 92 -28.90 7.60 13.01
C ASN A 92 -28.12 6.27 13.07
N GLN A 93 -28.49 5.36 14.00
CA GLN A 93 -27.70 4.17 14.34
C GLN A 93 -27.50 3.22 13.14
N GLU A 94 -28.23 3.46 12.05
CA GLU A 94 -28.22 2.68 10.82
C GLU A 94 -26.95 2.81 9.97
N THR A 95 -26.02 3.73 10.25
CA THR A 95 -24.87 3.99 9.35
C THR A 95 -23.49 4.12 10.02
N LEU A 96 -23.34 3.78 11.30
CA LEU A 96 -22.03 3.86 11.95
C LEU A 96 -21.09 2.76 11.41
N TYR A 97 -19.96 3.17 10.84
CA TYR A 97 -18.91 2.26 10.38
C TYR A 97 -18.33 1.47 11.56
N ASN A 98 -18.12 0.17 11.35
CA ASN A 98 -17.46 -0.68 12.35
C ASN A 98 -15.94 -0.67 12.12
N ASP A 99 -15.23 0.03 12.99
CA ASP A 99 -13.77 0.17 13.00
C ASP A 99 -13.05 -0.91 13.82
N THR A 100 -13.76 -1.95 14.28
CA THR A 100 -13.18 -3.03 15.07
C THR A 100 -12.18 -3.84 14.23
N TYR A 101 -10.90 -3.65 14.51
CA TYR A 101 -9.83 -4.47 13.95
C TYR A 101 -8.68 -4.65 14.96
N PRO A 102 -8.13 -5.87 15.13
CA PRO A 102 -8.60 -7.15 14.59
C PRO A 102 -9.93 -7.62 15.20
N LEU A 103 -10.61 -8.58 14.54
CA LEU A 103 -11.92 -9.11 14.99
C LEU A 103 -11.86 -9.75 16.39
N THR A 104 -10.71 -10.29 16.78
CA THR A 104 -10.46 -10.75 18.16
C THR A 104 -9.39 -9.86 18.77
N PRO A 105 -9.63 -9.25 19.95
CA PRO A 105 -8.63 -8.43 20.63
C PRO A 105 -7.31 -9.18 20.84
N PRO A 106 -6.14 -8.54 20.64
CA PRO A 106 -4.84 -9.15 20.91
C PRO A 106 -4.64 -9.51 22.40
N GLU A 107 -3.98 -10.63 22.66
CA GLU A 107 -3.57 -11.04 24.02
C GLU A 107 -2.18 -10.45 24.32
N HIS A 108 -2.10 -9.49 25.24
CA HIS A 108 -0.83 -8.87 25.65
C HIS A 108 -0.23 -9.56 26.88
N THR A 109 1.06 -9.86 26.84
CA THR A 109 1.82 -10.49 27.94
C THR A 109 3.14 -9.73 28.18
N SER A 110 3.87 -10.10 29.24
CA SER A 110 5.21 -9.56 29.48
C SER A 110 6.21 -9.89 28.37
N GLN A 111 6.01 -11.02 27.67
CA GLN A 111 6.90 -11.54 26.63
C GLN A 111 6.60 -10.97 25.24
N GLY A 112 5.38 -10.47 25.01
CA GLY A 112 4.94 -10.04 23.69
C GLY A 112 3.43 -9.96 23.52
N THR A 113 2.98 -9.93 22.27
CA THR A 113 1.56 -9.87 21.89
C THR A 113 1.21 -11.06 21.02
N ARG A 114 0.08 -11.71 21.31
CA ARG A 114 -0.44 -12.84 20.54
C ARG A 114 -1.71 -12.43 19.80
N TYR A 115 -1.74 -12.71 18.51
CA TYR A 115 -2.85 -12.39 17.60
C TYR A 115 -3.51 -13.68 17.12
N ARG A 116 -4.84 -13.70 16.99
CA ARG A 116 -5.53 -14.76 16.24
C ARG A 116 -5.39 -14.50 14.75
N ILE A 117 -5.00 -15.53 14.00
CA ILE A 117 -4.86 -15.47 12.54
C ILE A 117 -5.69 -16.56 11.87
N GLY A 118 -6.09 -16.29 10.63
CA GLY A 118 -6.74 -17.25 9.74
C GLY A 118 -6.13 -17.13 8.35
N VAL A 119 -5.86 -18.27 7.72
CA VAL A 119 -5.40 -18.36 6.33
C VAL A 119 -6.46 -19.13 5.54
N ILE A 120 -6.85 -18.61 4.38
CA ILE A 120 -7.85 -19.22 3.50
C ILE A 120 -7.14 -19.81 2.29
N ALA A 121 -7.51 -21.03 1.92
CA ALA A 121 -6.94 -21.72 0.76
C ALA A 121 -7.64 -21.28 -0.53
N ASP A 122 -6.86 -21.06 -1.58
CA ASP A 122 -7.35 -21.09 -2.95
C ASP A 122 -7.12 -22.50 -3.50
N LEU A 123 -8.18 -23.13 -4.00
CA LEU A 123 -8.16 -24.50 -4.52
C LEU A 123 -8.29 -24.53 -6.04
N ASP A 124 -8.40 -23.37 -6.70
CA ASP A 124 -8.67 -23.25 -8.13
C ASP A 124 -9.89 -24.12 -8.53
N THR A 125 -9.74 -24.95 -9.57
CA THR A 125 -10.77 -25.86 -10.07
C THR A 125 -11.08 -27.01 -9.11
N SER A 126 -10.17 -27.33 -8.19
CA SER A 126 -10.38 -28.38 -7.18
C SER A 126 -11.31 -27.96 -6.03
N SER A 127 -11.77 -26.71 -6.03
CA SER A 127 -12.83 -26.24 -5.13
C SER A 127 -14.21 -26.84 -5.44
N LEU A 128 -14.44 -27.40 -6.63
CA LEU A 128 -15.73 -27.98 -7.01
C LEU A 128 -16.01 -29.27 -6.20
N SER A 129 -17.13 -29.26 -5.48
CA SER A 129 -17.59 -30.40 -4.69
C SER A 129 -18.29 -31.45 -5.56
N SER A 130 -18.44 -32.67 -5.03
CA SER A 130 -19.33 -33.70 -5.58
C SER A 130 -20.81 -33.31 -5.50
N LYS A 131 -21.16 -32.32 -4.67
CA LYS A 131 -22.51 -31.75 -4.59
C LYS A 131 -22.76 -30.81 -5.77
N LYS A 132 -23.96 -30.89 -6.34
CA LYS A 132 -24.37 -30.07 -7.49
C LYS A 132 -24.19 -28.58 -7.16
N LEU A 133 -23.49 -27.86 -8.04
CA LEU A 133 -23.28 -26.41 -7.97
C LEU A 133 -22.75 -25.93 -6.61
N THR A 134 -21.80 -26.66 -6.02
CA THR A 134 -21.21 -26.33 -4.73
C THR A 134 -19.69 -26.24 -4.85
N TRP A 135 -19.12 -25.15 -4.33
CA TRP A 135 -17.68 -24.95 -4.23
C TRP A 135 -17.29 -24.78 -2.76
N PHE A 136 -16.10 -25.24 -2.38
CA PHE A 136 -15.59 -25.12 -1.02
C PHE A 136 -14.17 -24.56 -0.99
N SER A 137 -13.81 -24.02 0.16
CA SER A 137 -12.46 -23.59 0.51
C SER A 137 -12.20 -23.98 1.97
N TYR A 138 -10.94 -23.89 2.41
CA TYR A 138 -10.55 -24.19 3.77
C TYR A 138 -10.00 -22.94 4.45
N MET A 139 -10.47 -22.68 5.68
CA MET A 139 -9.87 -21.68 6.57
C MET A 139 -9.11 -22.39 7.68
N ARG A 140 -7.78 -22.25 7.70
CA ARG A 140 -6.94 -22.72 8.81
C ARG A 140 -6.74 -21.61 9.82
N ARG A 141 -7.06 -21.86 11.09
CA ARG A 141 -6.90 -20.90 12.20
C ARG A 141 -5.65 -21.19 13.01
N GLY A 142 -5.08 -20.16 13.63
CA GLY A 142 -3.89 -20.28 14.45
C GLY A 142 -3.60 -19.01 15.25
N HIS A 143 -2.38 -18.92 15.78
CA HIS A 143 -1.91 -17.75 16.52
C HIS A 143 -0.57 -17.26 15.97
N LEU A 144 -0.44 -15.95 15.81
CA LEU A 144 0.82 -15.29 15.55
C LEU A 144 1.33 -14.69 16.85
N TRP A 145 2.58 -14.98 17.20
CA TRP A 145 3.25 -14.41 18.36
C TRP A 145 4.26 -13.37 17.92
N PHE A 146 4.13 -12.16 18.44
CA PHE A 146 5.09 -11.08 18.28
C PHE A 146 5.81 -10.85 19.61
N LEU A 147 7.09 -11.21 19.68
CA LEU A 147 7.91 -11.07 20.89
C LEU A 147 8.37 -9.63 21.08
N ARG A 148 8.41 -9.18 22.34
CA ARG A 148 9.02 -7.90 22.70
C ARG A 148 10.53 -8.10 22.83
N VAL A 149 11.28 -7.64 21.84
CA VAL A 149 12.75 -7.57 21.96
C VAL A 149 13.10 -6.41 22.89
N GLY A 150 13.75 -6.70 24.02
CA GLY A 150 14.29 -5.69 24.91
C GLY A 150 15.53 -5.05 24.28
N THR A 151 15.48 -3.76 23.97
CA THR A 151 16.69 -2.98 23.69
C THR A 151 17.44 -2.81 25.01
N LYS A 152 18.64 -3.38 25.10
CA LYS A 152 19.60 -3.07 26.17
C LYS A 152 20.20 -1.69 25.94
#